data_AF-A0A946YCK0-F1
#
_entry.id   AF-A0A946YCK0-F1
#
_cell.length_a   1.000
_cell.length_b   1.000
_cell.length_c   1.000
_cell.angle_alpha   90.00
_cell.angle_beta   90.00
_cell.angle_gamma   90.00
#
_symmetry.space_group_name_H-M   'P 1'
#
loop_
_entity.id
_entity.type
_entity.pdbx_description
1 polymer ?
#
loop_
_entity_poly.entity_id
_entity_poly.type
_entity_poly.pdbx_seq_one_letter_code
_entity_poly.pdbx_strand_id
1 'polypeptide(L)'
;MGNKTPLYDEHVADGGKLVDFAGWEMPINYGSQIEEHNNVRSDAGMFDVSHMTVVDLEGERTREFLRYLLANNVDRLKDSGKALYSCMLNEDAGVIDDLIVYFIRDDFFRMVVNAGTHDKDIAWLGRQAPAFDVSVTERPELAMIAIQGPNARAKTLPLLSNAARAFAGELKPFFGDFDGDWFIARTGYTGEDGFEIILPAADAATFWGKLRAAGVKPTGLGAR
;
A
#
# COMPACT_ATOMS: atom_id res chain seq x y z
N MET A 1 -21.84 7.59 9.61
CA MET A 1 -21.10 6.39 10.04
C MET A 1 -19.92 6.28 9.09
N GLY A 2 -18.69 6.21 9.60
CA GLY A 2 -17.49 6.17 8.75
C GLY A 2 -17.41 4.89 7.92
N ASN A 3 -16.61 4.92 6.86
CA ASN A 3 -16.23 3.74 6.09
C ASN A 3 -15.44 2.77 6.97
N LYS A 4 -15.50 1.47 6.65
CA LYS A 4 -14.84 0.41 7.41
C LYS A 4 -13.97 -0.42 6.48
N THR A 5 -12.76 -0.73 6.93
CA THR A 5 -11.89 -1.66 6.21
C THR A 5 -12.36 -3.11 6.42
N PRO A 6 -11.89 -4.05 5.59
CA PRO A 6 -12.14 -5.49 5.81
C PRO A 6 -11.57 -6.02 7.13
N LEU A 7 -10.71 -5.26 7.81
CA LEU A 7 -10.08 -5.62 9.08
C LEU A 7 -10.75 -4.97 10.31
N TYR A 8 -11.86 -4.25 10.13
CA TYR A 8 -12.55 -3.56 11.22
C TYR A 8 -12.83 -4.46 12.43
N ASP A 9 -13.35 -5.68 12.20
CA ASP A 9 -13.68 -6.60 13.30
C ASP A 9 -12.42 -7.12 14.01
N GLU A 10 -11.31 -7.32 13.28
CA GLU A 10 -10.01 -7.66 13.87
C GLU A 10 -9.49 -6.51 14.74
N HIS A 11 -9.66 -5.26 14.30
CA HIS A 11 -9.24 -4.09 15.08
C HIS A 11 -9.99 -4.00 16.40
N VAL A 12 -11.31 -4.23 16.38
CA VAL A 12 -12.13 -4.25 17.60
C VAL A 12 -11.71 -5.40 18.52
N ALA A 13 -11.46 -6.60 17.96
CA ALA A 13 -11.02 -7.76 18.73
C ALA A 13 -9.63 -7.58 19.35
N ASP A 14 -8.74 -6.86 18.67
CA ASP A 14 -7.39 -6.52 19.14
C ASP A 14 -7.37 -5.34 20.12
N GLY A 15 -8.53 -4.79 20.51
CA GLY A 15 -8.62 -3.67 21.45
C GLY A 15 -8.25 -2.31 20.83
N GLY A 16 -8.34 -2.19 19.51
CA GLY A 16 -8.08 -0.98 18.77
C GLY A 16 -8.97 0.17 19.20
N LYS A 17 -8.37 1.32 19.52
CA LYS A 17 -9.08 2.58 19.75
C LYS A 17 -9.39 3.24 18.41
N LEU A 18 -10.59 3.03 17.90
CA LEU A 18 -11.00 3.56 16.60
C LEU A 18 -11.26 5.08 16.64
N VAL A 19 -10.82 5.78 15.60
CA VAL A 19 -11.05 7.21 15.36
C VAL A 19 -11.46 7.41 13.89
N ASP A 20 -12.08 8.55 13.60
CA ASP A 20 -12.31 8.97 12.21
C ASP A 20 -10.98 9.46 11.60
N PHE A 21 -10.52 8.77 10.56
CA PHE A 21 -9.35 9.11 9.78
C PHE A 21 -9.73 9.20 8.30
N ALA A 22 -9.86 10.42 7.79
CA ALA A 22 -10.27 10.68 6.41
C ALA A 22 -11.60 9.97 6.02
N GLY A 23 -12.55 9.90 6.94
CA GLY A 23 -13.85 9.23 6.72
C GLY A 23 -13.85 7.74 7.01
N TRP A 24 -12.72 7.15 7.45
CA TRP A 24 -12.59 5.73 7.80
C TRP A 24 -12.48 5.53 9.32
N GLU A 25 -13.13 4.49 9.85
CA GLU A 25 -12.96 4.06 11.24
C GLU A 25 -11.67 3.25 11.39
N MET A 26 -10.59 3.91 11.83
CA MET A 26 -9.25 3.33 11.90
C MET A 26 -8.67 3.36 13.32
N PRO A 27 -7.87 2.36 13.74
CA PRO A 27 -7.26 2.35 15.06
C PRO A 27 -6.14 3.40 15.17
N ILE A 28 -6.28 4.35 16.11
CA ILE A 28 -5.18 5.28 16.44
C ILE A 28 -4.05 4.57 17.18
N ASN A 29 -4.41 3.56 17.99
CA ASN A 29 -3.52 2.64 18.69
C ASN A 29 -4.32 1.43 19.21
N TYR A 30 -3.64 0.41 19.71
CA TYR A 30 -4.17 -0.78 20.37
C TYR A 30 -3.82 -0.81 21.86
N GLY A 31 -3.63 0.37 22.46
CA GLY A 31 -3.30 0.55 23.88
C GLY A 31 -2.23 1.63 24.11
N SER A 32 -1.09 1.54 23.43
CA SER A 32 0.04 2.46 23.62
C SER A 32 0.80 2.71 22.31
N GLN A 33 0.61 3.89 21.74
CA GLN A 33 1.32 4.32 20.52
C GLN A 33 2.86 4.30 20.67
N ILE A 34 3.38 4.50 21.88
CA ILE A 34 4.82 4.48 22.16
C ILE A 34 5.35 3.05 22.11
N GLU A 35 4.63 2.09 22.70
CA GLU A 35 5.02 0.68 22.66
C GLU A 35 4.92 0.11 21.25
N GLU A 36 3.86 0.48 20.53
CA GLU A 36 3.65 0.18 19.12
C GLU A 36 4.79 0.71 18.24
N HIS A 37 5.19 1.97 18.42
CA HIS A 37 6.34 2.58 17.74
C HIS A 37 7.63 1.81 18.03
N ASN A 38 7.94 1.60 19.32
CA ASN A 38 9.14 0.90 19.73
C ASN A 38 9.17 -0.53 19.19
N ASN A 39 8.02 -1.21 19.14
CA ASN A 39 7.90 -2.56 18.61
C ASN A 39 8.21 -2.62 17.11
N VAL A 40 7.78 -1.64 16.31
CA VAL A 40 8.19 -1.53 14.90
C VAL A 40 9.70 -1.32 14.79
N ARG A 41 10.28 -0.45 15.62
CA ARG A 41 11.73 -0.17 15.62
C ARG A 41 12.59 -1.35 16.04
N SER A 42 12.13 -2.16 16.98
CA SER A 42 12.93 -3.24 17.57
C SER A 42 12.60 -4.63 17.02
N ASP A 43 11.44 -4.82 16.40
CA ASP A 43 10.95 -6.14 15.99
C ASP A 43 10.08 -6.10 14.72
N ALA A 44 8.75 -6.17 14.84
CA ALA A 44 7.82 -6.15 13.71
C ALA A 44 6.42 -5.72 14.15
N GLY A 45 5.86 -4.71 13.48
CA GLY A 45 4.47 -4.30 13.59
C GLY A 45 3.73 -4.41 12.26
N MET A 46 2.40 -4.46 12.30
CA MET A 46 1.54 -4.46 11.11
C MET A 46 0.48 -3.36 11.21
N PHE A 47 0.27 -2.69 10.08
CA PHE A 47 -0.69 -1.61 9.93
C PHE A 47 -1.73 -2.01 8.90
N ASP A 48 -3.00 -1.81 9.23
CA ASP A 48 -4.03 -1.77 8.21
C ASP A 48 -3.94 -0.44 7.47
N VAL A 49 -3.64 -0.53 6.19
CA VAL A 49 -3.56 0.61 5.28
C VAL A 49 -4.53 0.47 4.11
N SER A 50 -5.58 -0.35 4.28
CA SER A 50 -6.65 -0.57 3.30
C SER A 50 -7.55 0.64 3.06
N HIS A 51 -7.37 1.72 3.83
CA HIS A 51 -8.00 3.02 3.55
C HIS A 51 -7.36 3.73 2.35
N MET A 52 -6.12 3.38 1.99
CA MET A 52 -5.46 3.89 0.77
C MET A 52 -6.11 3.27 -0.46
N THR A 53 -6.03 3.97 -1.58
CA THR A 53 -6.66 3.52 -2.82
C THR A 53 -5.63 2.95 -3.77
N VAL A 54 -5.83 1.69 -4.15
CA VAL A 54 -5.08 1.03 -5.22
C VAL A 54 -5.75 1.34 -6.55
N VAL A 55 -4.96 1.86 -7.50
CA VAL A 55 -5.41 2.26 -8.83
C VAL A 55 -4.56 1.55 -9.87
N ASP A 56 -5.20 0.78 -10.74
CA ASP A 56 -4.56 0.18 -11.90
C ASP A 56 -4.71 1.10 -13.11
N LEU A 57 -3.60 1.32 -13.81
CA LEU A 57 -3.51 2.17 -14.99
C LEU A 57 -3.11 1.30 -16.18
N GLU A 58 -3.99 1.16 -17.16
CA GLU A 58 -3.77 0.27 -18.31
C GLU A 58 -3.97 0.97 -19.66
N GLY A 59 -3.10 0.67 -20.62
CA GLY A 59 -3.13 1.22 -21.98
C GLY A 59 -1.71 1.42 -22.54
N GLU A 60 -1.56 1.38 -23.86
CA GLU A 60 -0.25 1.42 -24.54
C GLU A 60 0.57 2.69 -24.23
N ARG A 61 -0.11 3.80 -23.92
CA ARG A 61 0.51 5.10 -23.60
C ARG A 61 0.56 5.39 -22.09
N THR A 62 0.36 4.40 -21.22
CA THR A 62 0.38 4.60 -19.76
C THR A 62 1.69 5.20 -19.26
N ARG A 63 2.82 4.74 -19.79
CA ARG A 63 4.14 5.32 -19.46
C ARG A 63 4.25 6.79 -19.88
N GLU A 64 3.73 7.15 -21.06
CA GLU A 64 3.74 8.54 -21.56
C GLU A 64 2.86 9.43 -20.67
N PHE A 65 1.65 8.95 -20.34
CA PHE A 65 0.74 9.61 -19.41
C PHE A 65 1.39 9.88 -18.06
N LEU A 66 2.01 8.87 -17.45
CA LEU A 66 2.66 9.01 -16.15
C LEU A 66 3.86 9.96 -16.17
N ARG A 67 4.60 10.05 -17.29
CA ARG A 67 5.66 11.05 -17.47
C ARG A 67 5.14 12.48 -17.54
N TYR A 68 3.94 12.66 -18.06
CA TYR A 68 3.27 13.97 -18.09
C TYR A 68 2.71 14.33 -16.71
N LEU A 69 2.10 13.35 -16.02
CA LEU A 69 1.37 13.53 -14.77
C LEU A 69 2.27 13.71 -13.53
N LEU A 70 3.36 12.94 -13.45
CA LEU A 70 4.17 12.83 -12.24
C LEU A 70 5.43 13.71 -12.32
N ALA A 71 5.80 14.32 -11.19
CA ALA A 71 7.00 15.15 -11.10
C ALA A 71 8.31 14.33 -11.12
N ASN A 72 8.28 13.07 -10.66
CA ASN A 72 9.39 12.13 -10.84
C ASN A 72 9.28 11.40 -12.18
N ASN A 73 10.38 10.82 -12.65
CA ASN A 73 10.45 10.24 -13.99
C ASN A 73 10.29 8.70 -13.98
N VAL A 74 9.12 8.22 -14.42
CA VAL A 74 8.82 6.79 -14.57
C VAL A 74 9.67 6.08 -15.62
N ASP A 75 10.36 6.79 -16.53
CA ASP A 75 11.33 6.16 -17.44
C ASP A 75 12.48 5.49 -16.71
N ARG A 76 12.71 5.82 -15.43
CA ARG A 76 13.70 5.14 -14.58
C ARG A 76 13.27 3.74 -14.17
N LEU A 77 11.98 3.42 -14.28
CA LEU A 77 11.42 2.10 -13.98
C LEU A 77 11.64 1.19 -15.20
N LYS A 78 12.79 0.50 -15.22
CA LYS A 78 13.19 -0.41 -16.31
C LYS A 78 12.89 -1.88 -16.03
N ASP A 79 12.86 -2.26 -14.76
CA ASP A 79 12.65 -3.63 -14.33
C ASP A 79 11.20 -3.81 -13.88
N SER A 80 10.55 -4.89 -14.31
CA SER A 80 9.20 -5.23 -13.84
C SER A 80 9.17 -5.31 -12.31
N GLY A 81 8.08 -4.81 -11.73
CA GLY A 81 7.89 -4.67 -10.30
C GLY A 81 8.53 -3.43 -9.69
N LYS A 82 9.42 -2.70 -10.39
CA LYS A 82 10.11 -1.54 -9.82
C LYS A 82 9.12 -0.43 -9.48
N ALA A 83 9.29 0.13 -8.28
CA ALA A 83 8.49 1.25 -7.80
C ALA A 83 9.30 2.55 -7.73
N LEU A 84 8.60 3.68 -7.73
CA LEU A 84 9.12 4.96 -7.28
C LEU A 84 8.07 5.74 -6.48
N TYR A 85 8.56 6.65 -5.65
CA TYR A 85 7.78 7.70 -5.01
C TYR A 85 7.74 8.95 -5.88
N SER A 86 6.58 9.60 -6.00
CA SER A 86 6.44 10.86 -6.72
C SER A 86 5.34 11.72 -6.12
N CYS A 87 5.48 13.03 -6.29
CA CYS A 87 4.35 13.94 -6.22
C CYS A 87 3.60 13.98 -7.56
N MET A 88 2.28 14.12 -7.48
CA MET A 88 1.39 14.46 -8.57
C MET A 88 1.01 15.93 -8.42
N LEU A 89 1.22 16.73 -9.47
CA LEU A 89 1.08 18.19 -9.40
C LEU A 89 -0.09 18.68 -10.27
N ASN A 90 -0.64 19.84 -9.93
CA ASN A 90 -1.53 20.59 -10.81
C ASN A 90 -0.72 21.52 -11.74
N GLU A 91 -1.42 22.25 -12.61
CA GLU A 91 -0.82 23.16 -13.60
C GLU A 91 -0.02 24.30 -12.97
N ASP A 92 -0.36 24.71 -11.74
CA ASP A 92 0.32 25.76 -10.98
C ASP A 92 1.45 25.21 -10.09
N ALA A 93 1.85 23.94 -10.29
CA ALA A 93 2.85 23.21 -9.50
C ALA A 93 2.50 23.01 -8.01
N GLY A 94 1.23 23.19 -7.63
CA GLY A 94 0.72 22.76 -6.33
C GLY A 94 0.64 21.24 -6.25
N VAL A 95 1.06 20.67 -5.11
CA VAL A 95 0.99 19.23 -4.87
C VAL A 95 -0.47 18.81 -4.69
N ILE A 96 -0.94 17.93 -5.58
CA ILE A 96 -2.24 17.28 -5.47
C ILE A 96 -2.11 16.14 -4.45
N ASP A 97 -1.20 15.21 -4.67
CA ASP A 97 -0.90 14.12 -3.74
C ASP A 97 0.55 13.65 -3.89
N ASP A 98 1.01 12.84 -2.94
CA ASP A 98 2.21 12.05 -3.04
C ASP A 98 1.90 10.55 -2.97
N LEU A 99 2.56 9.77 -3.84
CA LEU A 99 2.12 8.41 -4.14
C LEU A 99 3.29 7.49 -4.47
N ILE A 100 3.02 6.19 -4.45
CA ILE A 100 3.90 5.15 -5.01
C ILE A 100 3.30 4.66 -6.33
N VAL A 101 4.15 4.52 -7.34
CA VAL A 101 3.78 3.87 -8.61
C VAL A 101 4.74 2.71 -8.91
N TYR A 102 4.17 1.57 -9.27
CA TYR A 102 4.86 0.33 -9.64
C TYR A 102 4.74 0.12 -11.15
N PHE A 103 5.86 -0.12 -11.81
CA PHE A 103 5.91 -0.55 -13.20
C PHE A 103 5.75 -2.07 -13.26
N ILE A 104 4.70 -2.57 -13.91
CA ILE A 104 4.47 -4.02 -14.04
C ILE A 104 4.89 -4.48 -15.43
N ARG A 105 4.35 -3.83 -16.46
CA ARG A 105 4.66 -4.03 -17.89
C ARG A 105 4.37 -2.73 -18.64
N ASP A 106 4.78 -2.63 -19.91
CA ASP A 106 4.77 -1.34 -20.65
C ASP A 106 3.40 -0.67 -20.75
N ASP A 107 2.35 -1.49 -20.76
CA ASP A 107 0.94 -1.09 -20.81
C ASP A 107 0.23 -1.16 -19.45
N PHE A 108 0.93 -1.44 -18.34
CA PHE A 108 0.31 -1.56 -17.02
C PHE A 108 1.20 -1.08 -15.86
N PHE A 109 0.65 -0.13 -15.12
CA PHE A 109 1.21 0.39 -13.88
C PHE A 109 0.18 0.28 -12.76
N ARG A 110 0.65 0.07 -11.53
CA ARG A 110 -0.18 0.14 -10.33
C ARG A 110 0.24 1.35 -9.51
N MET A 111 -0.72 2.13 -9.07
CA MET A 111 -0.55 3.32 -8.24
C MET A 111 -1.25 3.12 -6.90
N VAL A 112 -0.68 3.66 -5.83
CA VAL A 112 -1.29 3.69 -4.50
C VAL A 112 -1.32 5.14 -4.03
N VAL A 113 -2.53 5.67 -3.78
CA VAL A 113 -2.78 7.07 -3.37
C VAL A 113 -3.39 7.16 -1.98
N ASN A 114 -3.29 8.35 -1.36
CA ASN A 114 -3.75 8.55 0.01
C ASN A 114 -5.28 8.59 0.15
N ALA A 115 -5.79 8.10 1.28
CA ALA A 115 -7.23 8.11 1.57
C ALA A 115 -7.83 9.53 1.58
N GLY A 116 -7.10 10.50 2.15
CA GLY A 116 -7.58 11.88 2.29
C GLY A 116 -7.62 12.67 0.99
N THR A 117 -6.97 12.18 -0.06
CA THR A 117 -6.91 12.80 -1.39
C THR A 117 -7.65 12.01 -2.45
N HIS A 118 -8.16 10.82 -2.12
CA HIS A 118 -8.89 9.91 -3.01
C HIS A 118 -9.74 10.60 -4.08
N ASP A 119 -10.79 11.33 -3.68
CA ASP A 119 -11.75 11.90 -4.63
C ASP A 119 -11.08 12.93 -5.56
N LYS A 120 -10.11 13.68 -5.04
CA LYS A 120 -9.34 14.67 -5.80
C LYS A 120 -8.43 13.98 -6.81
N ASP A 121 -7.79 12.88 -6.42
CA ASP A 121 -6.84 12.15 -7.25
C ASP A 121 -7.55 11.41 -8.38
N ILE A 122 -8.64 10.70 -8.09
CA ILE A 122 -9.46 10.02 -9.11
C ILE A 122 -10.06 11.02 -10.08
N ALA A 123 -10.59 12.15 -9.58
CA ALA A 123 -11.11 13.20 -10.45
C ALA A 123 -10.01 13.83 -11.32
N TRP A 124 -8.78 13.93 -10.83
CA TRP A 124 -7.65 14.45 -11.59
C TRP A 124 -7.19 13.47 -12.67
N LEU A 125 -6.96 12.21 -12.29
CA LEU A 125 -6.61 11.12 -13.20
C LEU A 125 -7.64 10.98 -14.32
N GLY A 126 -8.94 10.99 -13.99
CA GLY A 126 -10.03 10.91 -14.95
C GLY A 126 -10.11 12.09 -15.92
N ARG A 127 -9.58 13.26 -15.55
CA ARG A 127 -9.45 14.41 -16.45
C ARG A 127 -8.26 14.29 -17.40
N GLN A 128 -7.13 13.78 -16.91
CA GLN A 128 -5.87 13.78 -17.66
C GLN A 128 -5.69 12.53 -18.56
N ALA A 129 -6.13 11.36 -18.08
CA ALA A 129 -5.93 10.07 -18.75
C ALA A 129 -6.55 9.95 -20.16
N PRO A 130 -7.75 10.50 -20.47
CA PRO A 130 -8.38 10.32 -21.78
C PRO A 130 -7.54 10.81 -22.97
N ALA A 131 -6.70 11.83 -22.79
CA ALA A 131 -5.80 12.32 -23.85
C ALA A 131 -4.71 11.29 -24.25
N PHE A 132 -4.50 10.28 -23.41
CA PHE A 132 -3.53 9.21 -23.58
C PHE A 132 -4.19 7.85 -23.86
N ASP A 133 -5.52 7.76 -23.89
CA ASP A 133 -6.23 6.47 -24.02
C ASP A 133 -5.83 5.46 -22.92
N VAL A 134 -5.74 5.96 -21.68
CA VAL A 134 -5.38 5.17 -20.50
C VAL A 134 -6.63 4.93 -19.65
N SER A 135 -6.89 3.66 -19.33
CA SER A 135 -7.89 3.26 -18.36
C SER A 135 -7.39 3.50 -16.94
N VAL A 136 -8.24 4.08 -16.10
CA VAL A 136 -7.98 4.31 -14.67
C VAL A 136 -9.00 3.50 -13.88
N THR A 137 -8.54 2.45 -13.21
CA THR A 137 -9.41 1.49 -12.52
C THR A 137 -9.06 1.42 -11.05
N GLU A 138 -9.94 1.92 -10.19
CA GLU A 138 -9.85 1.68 -8.75
C GLU A 138 -10.03 0.19 -8.43
N ARG A 139 -9.34 -0.30 -7.39
CA ARG A 139 -9.40 -1.69 -6.94
C ARG A 139 -9.95 -1.80 -5.50
N PRO A 140 -11.21 -1.35 -5.24
CA PRO A 140 -11.79 -1.33 -3.89
C PRO A 140 -12.01 -2.72 -3.28
N GLU A 141 -11.95 -3.77 -4.08
CA GLU A 141 -12.01 -5.16 -3.63
C GLU A 141 -10.69 -5.67 -3.00
N LEU A 142 -9.62 -4.87 -3.04
CA LEU A 142 -8.34 -5.18 -2.43
C LEU A 142 -8.20 -4.51 -1.05
N ALA A 143 -7.57 -5.22 -0.13
CA ALA A 143 -7.05 -4.69 1.12
C ALA A 143 -5.53 -4.49 1.01
N MET A 144 -4.95 -3.75 1.96
CA MET A 144 -3.51 -3.56 2.02
C MET A 144 -3.02 -3.55 3.46
N ILE A 145 -2.01 -4.39 3.73
CA ILE A 145 -1.39 -4.52 5.05
C ILE A 145 0.09 -4.19 4.93
N ALA A 146 0.56 -3.22 5.71
CA ALA A 146 1.98 -2.89 5.82
C ALA A 146 2.59 -3.63 7.01
N ILE A 147 3.62 -4.44 6.79
CA ILE A 147 4.34 -5.19 7.83
C ILE A 147 5.78 -4.65 7.90
N GLN A 148 6.14 -4.03 9.03
CA GLN A 148 7.31 -3.15 9.11
C GLN A 148 8.13 -3.42 10.38
N GLY A 149 9.45 -3.37 10.24
CA GLY A 149 10.40 -3.59 11.33
C GLY A 149 11.57 -4.51 10.93
N PRO A 150 12.66 -4.53 11.69
CA PRO A 150 13.87 -5.30 11.35
C PRO A 150 13.61 -6.81 11.18
N ASN A 151 12.58 -7.36 11.85
CA ASN A 151 12.20 -8.78 11.74
C ASN A 151 10.94 -9.02 10.90
N ALA A 152 10.34 -7.97 10.32
CA ALA A 152 9.08 -8.05 9.57
C ALA A 152 9.14 -9.08 8.44
N ARG A 153 10.18 -9.01 7.59
CA ARG A 153 10.35 -9.92 6.46
C ARG A 153 10.54 -11.36 6.93
N ALA A 154 11.39 -11.58 7.94
CA ALA A 154 11.65 -12.90 8.49
C ALA A 154 10.38 -13.57 9.08
N LYS A 155 9.50 -12.79 9.71
CA LYS A 155 8.21 -13.28 10.22
C LYS A 155 7.15 -13.48 9.14
N THR A 156 7.20 -12.71 8.06
CA THR A 156 6.19 -12.75 6.99
C THR A 156 6.46 -13.86 5.97
N LEU A 157 7.72 -14.05 5.56
CA LEU A 157 8.10 -15.01 4.52
C LEU A 157 7.59 -16.46 4.75
N PRO A 158 7.61 -17.01 5.99
CA PRO A 158 7.07 -18.33 6.26
C PRO A 158 5.54 -18.45 6.05
N LEU A 159 4.82 -17.33 6.04
CA LEU A 159 3.35 -17.29 5.91
C LEU A 159 2.89 -17.27 4.44
N LEU A 160 3.80 -16.96 3.52
CA LEU A 160 3.54 -16.90 2.08
C LEU A 160 3.57 -18.30 1.45
N SER A 161 2.99 -18.40 0.25
CA SER A 161 3.12 -19.58 -0.62
C SER A 161 4.61 -19.86 -0.92
N ASN A 162 4.94 -21.09 -1.32
CA ASN A 162 6.34 -21.41 -1.67
C ASN A 162 6.86 -20.55 -2.83
N ALA A 163 5.99 -20.23 -3.80
CA ALA A 163 6.33 -19.36 -4.93
C ALA A 163 6.56 -17.91 -4.46
N ALA A 164 5.61 -17.35 -3.70
CA ALA A 164 5.73 -16.02 -3.13
C ALA A 164 6.94 -15.86 -2.23
N ARG A 165 7.20 -16.83 -1.35
CA ARG A 165 8.36 -16.82 -0.46
C ARG A 165 9.67 -16.73 -1.24
N ALA A 166 9.78 -17.44 -2.36
CA ALA A 166 11.00 -17.47 -3.15
C ALA A 166 11.32 -16.08 -3.73
N PHE A 167 10.35 -15.43 -4.38
CA PHE A 167 10.61 -14.10 -4.95
C PHE A 167 10.67 -13.01 -3.86
N ALA A 168 9.79 -13.05 -2.86
CA ALA A 168 9.74 -12.02 -1.81
C ALA A 168 11.00 -12.00 -0.93
N GLY A 169 11.68 -13.15 -0.82
CA GLY A 169 12.99 -13.26 -0.16
C GLY A 169 14.08 -12.44 -0.85
N GLU A 170 14.01 -12.32 -2.18
CA GLU A 170 15.00 -11.65 -3.02
C GLU A 170 14.58 -10.24 -3.46
N LEU A 171 13.36 -9.80 -3.15
CA LEU A 171 12.87 -8.46 -3.47
C LEU A 171 13.82 -7.38 -2.93
N LYS A 172 14.28 -6.52 -3.84
CA LYS A 172 15.02 -5.30 -3.50
C LYS A 172 14.05 -4.22 -3.00
N PRO A 173 14.51 -3.23 -2.22
CA PRO A 173 13.65 -2.11 -1.84
C PRO A 173 13.04 -1.41 -3.07
N PHE A 174 11.80 -0.95 -2.93
CA PHE A 174 11.02 -0.36 -4.04
C PHE A 174 10.88 -1.34 -5.22
N PHE A 175 10.52 -2.58 -4.92
CA PHE A 175 10.03 -3.55 -5.89
C PHE A 175 8.82 -4.27 -5.31
N GLY A 176 7.91 -4.72 -6.17
CA GLY A 176 6.87 -5.69 -5.81
C GLY A 176 6.57 -6.64 -6.95
N ASP A 177 5.97 -7.77 -6.63
CA ASP A 177 5.62 -8.79 -7.61
C ASP A 177 4.33 -9.53 -7.20
N PHE A 178 3.71 -10.21 -8.17
CA PHE A 178 2.45 -10.90 -8.00
C PHE A 178 2.61 -12.37 -7.58
N ASP A 179 1.72 -12.85 -6.71
CA ASP A 179 1.43 -14.25 -6.46
C ASP A 179 -0.08 -14.48 -6.60
N GLY A 180 -0.53 -14.76 -7.82
CA GLY A 180 -1.96 -14.74 -8.13
C GLY A 180 -2.56 -13.35 -7.92
N ASP A 181 -3.59 -13.24 -7.10
CA ASP A 181 -4.27 -11.97 -6.78
C ASP A 181 -3.56 -11.14 -5.69
N TRP A 182 -2.47 -11.67 -5.12
CA TRP A 182 -1.67 -10.97 -4.13
C TRP A 182 -0.53 -10.22 -4.81
N PHE A 183 -0.23 -9.02 -4.31
CA PHE A 183 0.90 -8.22 -4.71
C PHE A 183 1.75 -7.88 -3.49
N ILE A 184 2.99 -8.35 -3.48
CA ILE A 184 3.90 -8.24 -2.34
C ILE A 184 5.00 -7.27 -2.72
N ALA A 185 5.03 -6.12 -2.05
CA ALA A 185 6.00 -5.06 -2.29
C ALA A 185 6.94 -4.88 -1.09
N ARG A 186 8.23 -4.62 -1.36
CA ARG A 186 9.21 -4.18 -0.35
C ARG A 186 9.27 -2.67 -0.30
N THR A 187 8.16 -2.09 0.15
CA THR A 187 7.93 -0.67 0.39
C THR A 187 7.44 -0.47 1.82
N GLY A 188 7.26 0.79 2.24
CA GLY A 188 6.83 1.10 3.59
C GLY A 188 6.94 2.58 3.92
N TYR A 189 6.34 2.94 5.06
CA TYR A 189 6.22 4.32 5.54
C TYR A 189 6.87 4.54 6.92
N THR A 190 7.76 3.63 7.35
CA THR A 190 8.29 3.65 8.73
C THR A 190 9.77 3.98 8.79
N GLY A 191 10.52 3.87 7.69
CA GLY A 191 11.98 3.90 7.69
C GLY A 191 12.64 2.56 8.04
N GLU A 192 11.87 1.55 8.45
CA GLU A 192 12.35 0.17 8.62
C GLU A 192 12.23 -0.63 7.32
N ASP A 193 12.85 -1.81 7.31
CA ASP A 193 12.57 -2.83 6.30
C ASP A 193 11.18 -3.45 6.54
N GLY A 194 10.63 -4.08 5.51
CA GLY A 194 9.29 -4.64 5.60
C GLY A 194 8.67 -4.99 4.25
N PHE A 195 7.38 -5.28 4.30
CA PHE A 195 6.54 -5.45 3.13
C PHE A 195 5.30 -4.58 3.23
N GLU A 196 4.72 -4.27 2.08
CA GLU A 196 3.32 -3.91 1.93
C GLU A 196 2.68 -4.96 1.03
N ILE A 197 1.62 -5.59 1.51
CA ILE A 197 0.94 -6.67 0.81
C ILE A 197 -0.46 -6.20 0.46
N ILE A 198 -0.73 -6.10 -0.84
CA ILE A 198 -2.05 -5.85 -1.41
C ILE A 198 -2.65 -7.22 -1.73
N LEU A 199 -3.86 -7.49 -1.26
CA LEU A 199 -4.49 -8.81 -1.37
C LEU A 199 -6.02 -8.68 -1.45
N PRO A 200 -6.75 -9.70 -1.92
CA PRO A 200 -8.22 -9.68 -1.87
C PRO A 200 -8.73 -9.41 -0.45
N ALA A 201 -9.75 -8.55 -0.34
CA ALA A 201 -10.35 -8.20 0.95
C ALA A 201 -10.81 -9.43 1.76
N ALA A 202 -11.25 -10.48 1.08
CA ALA A 202 -11.66 -11.75 1.70
C ALA A 202 -10.52 -12.50 2.41
N ASP A 203 -9.27 -12.27 2.01
CA ASP A 203 -8.10 -12.94 2.59
C ASP A 203 -7.51 -12.14 3.76
N ALA A 204 -7.85 -10.86 3.88
CA ALA A 204 -7.22 -9.90 4.78
C ALA A 204 -7.25 -10.35 6.26
N ALA A 205 -8.44 -10.68 6.79
CA ALA A 205 -8.58 -11.09 8.19
C ALA A 205 -7.80 -12.37 8.51
N THR A 206 -7.83 -13.35 7.59
CA THR A 206 -7.06 -14.59 7.75
C THR A 206 -5.57 -14.32 7.78
N PHE A 207 -5.07 -13.45 6.89
CA PHE A 207 -3.65 -13.12 6.84
C PHE A 207 -3.21 -12.29 8.04
N TRP A 208 -4.02 -11.31 8.47
CA TRP A 208 -3.82 -10.54 9.70
C TRP A 208 -3.68 -11.45 10.92
N GLY A 209 -4.58 -12.43 11.07
CA GLY A 209 -4.52 -13.42 12.14
C GLY A 209 -3.23 -14.26 12.10
N LYS A 210 -2.77 -14.66 10.91
CA LYS A 210 -1.49 -15.38 10.74
C LYS A 210 -0.28 -14.52 11.14
N LEU A 211 -0.27 -13.25 10.76
CA LEU A 211 0.78 -12.29 11.14
C LEU A 211 0.82 -12.10 12.67
N ARG A 212 -0.34 -11.89 13.29
CA ARG A 212 -0.49 -11.81 14.74
C ARG A 212 0.05 -13.06 15.43
N ALA A 213 -0.32 -14.26 14.95
CA ALA A 213 0.18 -15.52 15.47
C ALA A 213 1.70 -15.70 15.29
N ALA A 214 2.29 -15.11 14.25
CA ALA A 214 3.74 -15.06 14.03
C ALA A 214 4.47 -13.98 14.87
N GLY A 215 3.75 -13.30 15.77
CA GLY A 215 4.30 -12.27 16.65
C GLY A 215 4.54 -10.93 15.95
N VAL A 216 3.85 -10.65 14.86
CA VAL A 216 3.77 -9.30 14.27
C VAL A 216 2.62 -8.57 14.97
N LYS A 217 2.91 -7.48 15.69
CA LYS A 217 1.89 -6.83 16.52
C LYS A 217 1.04 -5.83 15.71
N PRO A 218 -0.28 -5.77 15.91
CA PRO A 218 -1.10 -4.67 15.44
C PRO A 218 -0.52 -3.30 15.85
N THR A 219 -0.46 -2.37 14.90
CA THR A 219 0.10 -1.03 15.09
C THR A 219 -0.84 0.01 14.49
N GLY A 220 -1.21 1.01 15.29
CA GLY A 220 -2.18 2.04 14.92
C GLY A 220 -1.57 3.23 14.19
N LEU A 221 -2.42 4.19 13.82
CA LEU A 221 -2.05 5.40 13.08
C LEU A 221 -1.02 6.28 13.84
N GLY A 222 -1.09 6.33 15.18
CA GLY A 222 -0.29 7.25 16.00
C GLY A 222 1.15 6.82 16.28
N ALA A 223 1.54 5.63 15.84
CA ALA A 223 2.86 5.04 16.10
C ALA A 223 3.88 5.25 14.95
N ARG A 224 3.40 5.77 13.81
CA ARG A 224 4.19 6.04 12.59
C ARG A 224 5.14 7.20 12.81
#